data_AF-A0A847EG16-F1
#
_entry.id   AF-A0A847EG16-F1
#
_cell.length_a   1.000
_cell.length_b   1.000
_cell.length_c   1.000
_cell.angle_alpha   90.00
_cell.angle_beta   90.00
_cell.angle_gamma   90.00
#
_symmetry.space_group_name_H-M   'P 1'
#
loop_
_entity.id
_entity.type
_entity.pdbx_description
1 polymer ?
#
loop_
_entity_poly.entity_id
_entity_poly.type
_entity_poly.pdbx_seq_one_letter_code
_entity_poly.pdbx_strand_id
1 'polypeptide(L)'
;IRARLPEMPAVKAERFMKTYGLTGEEAVIASADHEISTYFEAVVKEGAAARTTVHWLNTQLLPAVRERNQELSDSPVTAGRFAGLLKMLASDEINANAARDVLTQLFESDESPEAIVEARGFKQVSDTGELDALIEKVIEAQPSAVTDFRNGQGKAIGFLVGQVMQASGGKANPKIIRELLTKKLG
;
A
#
# COMPACT_ATOMS: atom_id res chain seq x y z
N ILE A 1 32.67 -10.37 27.71
CA ILE A 1 32.14 -9.81 26.43
C ILE A 1 31.04 -8.83 26.82
N ARG A 2 31.26 -7.51 26.66
CA ARG A 2 30.22 -6.51 26.93
C ARG A 2 29.18 -6.64 25.82
N ALA A 3 28.09 -7.36 26.09
CA ALA A 3 26.88 -7.24 25.28
C ALA A 3 26.50 -5.75 25.29
N ARG A 4 26.59 -5.08 24.14
CA ARG A 4 26.12 -3.70 24.00
C ARG A 4 24.64 -3.73 24.37
N LEU A 5 24.26 -3.06 25.46
CA LEU A 5 22.86 -2.95 25.81
C LEU A 5 22.10 -2.40 24.58
N PRO A 6 20.97 -3.01 24.20
CA PRO A 6 20.16 -2.48 23.11
C PRO A 6 19.72 -1.05 23.42
N GLU A 7 19.60 -0.24 22.37
CA GLU A 7 19.10 1.14 22.48
C GLU A 7 17.69 1.13 23.12
N MET A 8 17.49 1.96 24.14
CA MET A 8 16.20 2.08 24.82
C MET A 8 15.11 2.56 23.83
N PRO A 9 13.87 2.06 23.94
CA PRO A 9 12.79 2.41 23.00
C PRO A 9 12.60 3.91 22.77
N ALA A 10 12.63 4.73 23.83
CA ALA A 10 12.46 6.18 23.72
C ALA A 10 13.58 6.86 22.90
N VAL A 11 14.83 6.45 23.13
CA VAL A 11 15.99 6.98 22.38
C VAL A 11 15.90 6.58 20.91
N LYS A 12 15.48 5.34 20.66
CA LYS A 12 15.27 4.82 19.32
C LYS A 12 14.12 5.53 18.60
N ALA A 13 13.03 5.84 19.28
CA ALA A 13 11.92 6.63 18.72
C ALA A 13 12.41 8.01 18.27
N GLU A 14 13.16 8.73 19.11
CA GLU A 14 13.75 10.02 18.72
C GLU A 14 14.67 9.91 17.51
N ARG A 15 15.48 8.85 17.45
CA ARG A 15 16.33 8.56 16.28
C ARG A 15 15.47 8.31 15.05
N PHE A 16 14.41 7.52 15.13
CA PHE A 16 13.53 7.23 14.02
C PHE A 16 12.80 8.46 13.49
N MET A 17 12.40 9.38 14.37
CA MET A 17 11.85 10.68 13.96
C MET A 17 12.89 11.47 13.14
N LYS A 18 14.14 11.55 13.61
CA LYS A 18 15.22 12.32 12.96
C LYS A 18 15.72 11.68 11.67
N THR A 19 15.92 10.36 11.65
CA THR A 19 16.52 9.63 10.54
C THR A 19 15.51 9.32 9.44
N TYR A 20 14.28 8.98 9.82
CA TYR A 20 13.26 8.48 8.88
C TYR A 20 12.08 9.44 8.69
N GLY A 21 12.06 10.59 9.38
CA GLY A 21 10.99 11.58 9.26
C GLY A 21 9.64 11.09 9.77
N LEU A 22 9.66 10.13 10.71
CA LEU A 22 8.46 9.60 11.33
C LEU A 22 7.87 10.62 12.32
N THR A 23 6.55 10.63 12.46
CA THR A 23 5.89 11.32 13.57
C THR A 23 6.25 10.65 14.90
N GLY A 24 5.99 11.33 16.04
CA GLY A 24 6.22 10.72 17.35
C GLY A 24 5.45 9.41 17.55
N GLU A 25 4.20 9.36 17.08
CA GLU A 25 3.36 8.16 17.14
C GLU A 25 3.92 7.02 16.27
N GLU A 26 4.26 7.33 15.01
CA GLU A 26 4.89 6.40 14.08
C GLU A 26 6.20 5.85 14.65
N ALA A 27 7.04 6.72 15.22
CA ALA A 27 8.32 6.33 15.79
C ALA A 27 8.17 5.41 17.00
N VAL A 28 7.23 5.69 17.90
CA VAL A 28 6.92 4.83 19.06
C VAL A 28 6.48 3.45 18.61
N ILE A 29 5.65 3.36 17.56
CA ILE A 29 5.22 2.08 17.00
C ILE A 29 6.42 1.31 16.43
N ALA A 30 7.23 1.95 15.58
CA ALA A 30 8.40 1.32 14.96
C ALA A 30 9.46 0.91 16.00
N SER A 31 9.53 1.59 17.15
CA SER A 31 10.50 1.33 18.21
C SER A 31 9.95 0.57 19.41
N ALA A 32 8.74 -0.02 19.30
CA ALA A 32 8.02 -0.58 20.44
C ALA A 32 8.83 -1.65 21.21
N ASP A 33 9.54 -2.51 20.48
CA ASP A 33 10.49 -3.47 21.03
C ASP A 33 11.67 -3.74 20.08
N HIS A 34 12.56 -4.63 20.48
CA HIS A 34 13.76 -4.97 19.72
C HIS A 34 13.44 -5.66 18.37
N GLU A 35 12.45 -6.54 18.35
CA GLU A 35 12.09 -7.33 17.18
C GLU A 35 11.44 -6.45 16.11
N ILE A 36 10.43 -5.66 16.50
CA ILE A 36 9.73 -4.71 15.63
C ILE A 36 10.72 -3.71 15.05
N SER A 37 11.58 -3.12 15.90
CA SER A 37 12.53 -2.11 15.42
C SER A 37 13.59 -2.69 14.48
N THR A 38 14.09 -3.89 14.75
CA THR A 38 15.06 -4.55 13.88
C THR A 38 14.43 -4.91 12.54
N TYR A 39 13.21 -5.45 12.54
CA TYR A 39 12.47 -5.76 11.33
C TYR A 39 12.17 -4.50 10.51
N PHE A 40 11.68 -3.44 11.14
CA PHE A 40 11.43 -2.15 10.50
C PHE A 40 12.70 -1.60 9.82
N GLU A 41 13.83 -1.54 10.52
CA GLU A 41 15.08 -1.03 9.95
C GLU A 41 15.58 -1.91 8.81
N ALA A 42 15.41 -3.24 8.90
CA ALA A 42 15.74 -4.16 7.81
C ALA A 42 14.89 -3.87 6.56
N VAL A 43 13.57 -3.69 6.71
CA VAL A 43 12.67 -3.36 5.58
C VAL A 43 13.02 -2.01 4.94
N VAL A 44 13.33 -0.99 5.76
CA VAL A 44 13.74 0.33 5.26
C VAL A 44 15.10 0.26 4.56
N LYS A 45 16.03 -0.56 5.06
CA LYS A 45 17.34 -0.80 4.42
C LYS A 45 17.20 -1.44 3.04
N GLU A 46 16.19 -2.29 2.85
CA GLU A 46 15.84 -2.83 1.54
C GLU A 46 15.23 -1.78 0.59
N GLY A 47 15.02 -0.54 1.04
CA GLY A 47 14.60 0.60 0.21
C GLY A 47 13.09 0.88 0.24
N ALA A 48 12.34 0.29 1.17
CA ALA A 48 10.94 0.66 1.39
C ALA A 48 10.82 2.00 2.14
N ALA A 49 9.81 2.79 1.80
CA ALA A 49 9.58 4.08 2.44
C ALA A 49 9.16 3.89 3.92
N ALA A 50 9.91 4.50 4.85
CA ALA A 50 9.73 4.31 6.29
C ALA A 50 8.30 4.51 6.79
N ARG A 51 7.62 5.56 6.34
CA ARG A 51 6.23 5.82 6.75
C ARG A 51 5.26 4.73 6.25
N THR A 52 5.43 4.28 5.02
CA THR A 52 4.64 3.16 4.48
C THR A 52 4.93 1.88 5.24
N THR A 53 6.21 1.62 5.54
CA THR A 53 6.64 0.46 6.32
C THR A 53 5.99 0.43 7.69
N VAL A 54 6.05 1.50 8.48
CA VAL A 54 5.46 1.50 9.83
C VAL A 54 3.94 1.34 9.79
N HIS A 55 3.29 1.98 8.80
CA HIS A 55 1.84 1.86 8.62
C HIS A 55 1.42 0.42 8.31
N TRP A 56 2.06 -0.23 7.32
CA TRP A 56 1.74 -1.60 6.93
C TRP A 56 2.19 -2.63 7.96
N LEU A 57 3.31 -2.39 8.64
CA LEU A 57 3.77 -3.20 9.76
C LEU A 57 2.69 -3.23 10.86
N ASN A 58 2.21 -2.05 11.27
CA ASN A 58 1.24 -1.92 12.36
C ASN A 58 -0.16 -2.43 11.98
N THR A 59 -0.62 -2.14 10.76
CA THR A 59 -2.01 -2.39 10.37
C THR A 59 -2.24 -3.71 9.63
N GLN A 60 -1.20 -4.32 9.06
CA GLN A 60 -1.34 -5.53 8.25
C GLN A 60 -0.44 -6.66 8.77
N LEU A 61 0.89 -6.45 8.85
CA LEU A 61 1.82 -7.53 9.17
C LEU A 61 1.69 -8.03 10.62
N LEU A 62 1.78 -7.13 11.61
CA LEU A 62 1.69 -7.53 13.03
C LEU A 62 0.34 -8.19 13.38
N PRO A 63 -0.82 -7.69 12.90
CA PRO A 63 -2.08 -8.42 13.03
C PRO A 63 -2.02 -9.83 12.42
N ALA A 64 -1.52 -9.98 11.18
CA ALA A 64 -1.47 -11.28 10.50
C ALA A 64 -0.56 -12.29 11.22
N VAL A 65 0.57 -11.83 11.77
CA VAL A 65 1.48 -12.62 12.63
C VAL A 65 0.75 -13.10 13.90
N ARG A 66 0.05 -12.20 14.58
CA ARG A 66 -0.73 -12.52 15.79
C ARG A 66 -1.86 -13.51 15.51
N GLU A 67 -2.60 -13.33 14.42
CA GLU A 67 -3.67 -14.23 14.00
C GLU A 67 -3.17 -15.66 13.73
N ARG A 68 -1.91 -15.78 13.30
CA ARG A 68 -1.23 -17.07 13.07
C ARG A 68 -0.54 -17.62 14.31
N ASN A 69 -0.61 -16.92 15.46
CA ASN A 69 0.10 -17.25 16.69
C ASN A 69 1.61 -17.43 16.47
N GLN A 70 2.20 -16.58 15.61
CA GLN A 70 3.63 -16.58 15.31
C GLN A 70 4.32 -15.40 16.02
N GLU A 71 5.64 -15.49 16.20
CA GLU A 71 6.49 -14.33 16.46
C GLU A 71 6.91 -13.68 15.13
N LEU A 72 7.27 -12.39 15.15
CA LEU A 72 7.63 -11.69 13.91
C LEU A 72 8.94 -12.26 13.31
N SER A 73 9.84 -12.73 14.16
CA SER A 73 11.10 -13.39 13.82
C SER A 73 10.91 -14.76 13.19
N ASP A 74 9.82 -15.45 13.51
CA ASP A 74 9.42 -16.73 12.92
C ASP A 74 8.51 -16.57 11.68
N SER A 75 8.17 -15.34 11.32
CA SER A 75 7.33 -15.06 10.15
C SER A 75 8.04 -15.48 8.86
N PRO A 76 7.38 -16.20 7.94
CA PRO A 76 7.93 -16.49 6.61
C PRO A 76 8.05 -15.23 5.73
N VAL A 77 7.37 -14.15 6.13
CA VAL A 77 7.46 -12.85 5.46
C VAL A 77 8.74 -12.16 5.89
N THR A 78 9.81 -12.38 5.15
CA THR A 78 11.10 -11.73 5.40
C THR A 78 11.04 -10.23 5.10
N ALA A 79 11.96 -9.47 5.70
CA ALA A 79 12.07 -8.02 5.47
C ALA A 79 12.20 -7.66 3.97
N GLY A 80 12.94 -8.47 3.19
CA GLY A 80 13.09 -8.28 1.74
C GLY A 80 11.78 -8.51 0.98
N ARG A 81 11.05 -9.58 1.29
CA ARG A 81 9.75 -9.87 0.66
C ARG A 81 8.72 -8.78 1.00
N PHE A 82 8.70 -8.33 2.24
CA PHE A 82 7.82 -7.23 2.64
C PHE A 82 8.22 -5.91 1.97
N ALA A 83 9.52 -5.61 1.87
CA ALA A 83 9.98 -4.41 1.16
C ALA A 83 9.60 -4.42 -0.32
N GLY A 84 9.72 -5.57 -1.02
CA GLY A 84 9.28 -5.73 -2.40
C GLY A 84 7.79 -5.42 -2.58
N LEU A 85 6.94 -5.97 -1.70
CA LEU A 85 5.51 -5.67 -1.66
C LEU A 85 5.24 -4.16 -1.50
N LEU A 86 5.89 -3.51 -0.53
CA LEU A 86 5.67 -2.10 -0.26
C LEU A 86 6.17 -1.19 -1.39
N LYS A 87 7.22 -1.60 -2.12
CA LYS A 87 7.71 -0.88 -3.30
C LYS A 87 6.69 -0.91 -4.44
N MET A 88 6.12 -2.08 -4.75
CA MET A 88 5.07 -2.19 -5.79
C MET A 88 3.83 -1.36 -5.44
N LEU A 89 3.46 -1.32 -4.15
CA LEU A 89 2.39 -0.45 -3.68
C LEU A 89 2.75 1.04 -3.83
N ALA A 90 3.98 1.42 -3.49
CA ALA A 90 4.45 2.81 -3.58
C ALA A 90 4.58 3.30 -5.01
N SER A 91 4.88 2.43 -5.97
CA SER A 91 4.93 2.73 -7.40
C SER A 91 3.57 2.70 -8.11
N ASP A 92 2.47 2.51 -7.36
CA ASP A 92 1.12 2.30 -7.89
C ASP A 92 1.05 1.12 -8.90
N GLU A 93 1.97 0.14 -8.82
CA GLU A 93 1.92 -1.08 -9.64
C GLU A 93 0.78 -1.99 -9.18
N ILE A 94 0.51 -1.99 -7.87
CA ILE A 94 -0.62 -2.68 -7.25
C ILE A 94 -1.38 -1.72 -6.34
N ASN A 95 -2.68 -1.95 -6.18
CA ASN A 95 -3.48 -1.20 -5.20
C ASN A 95 -3.39 -1.83 -3.80
N ALA A 96 -3.93 -1.12 -2.80
CA ALA A 96 -3.89 -1.59 -1.40
C ALA A 96 -4.65 -2.91 -1.17
N ASN A 97 -5.67 -3.24 -1.96
CA ASN A 97 -6.40 -4.51 -1.80
C ASN A 97 -5.54 -5.67 -2.31
N ALA A 98 -4.99 -5.54 -3.52
CA ALA A 98 -4.04 -6.49 -4.07
C ALA A 98 -2.83 -6.68 -3.14
N ALA A 99 -2.31 -5.61 -2.54
CA ALA A 99 -1.19 -5.72 -1.60
C ALA A 99 -1.53 -6.52 -0.33
N ARG A 100 -2.78 -6.48 0.17
CA ARG A 100 -3.23 -7.33 1.28
C ARG A 100 -3.35 -8.79 0.88
N ASP A 101 -3.85 -9.05 -0.33
CA ASP A 101 -3.94 -10.41 -0.88
C ASP A 101 -2.54 -10.99 -1.07
N VAL A 102 -1.61 -10.21 -1.64
CA VAL A 102 -0.21 -10.62 -1.77
C VAL A 102 0.41 -10.90 -0.41
N LEU A 103 0.22 -10.01 0.58
CA LEU A 103 0.74 -10.25 1.93
C LEU A 103 0.22 -11.57 2.52
N THR A 104 -1.07 -11.87 2.34
CA THR A 104 -1.66 -13.15 2.78
C THR A 104 -0.95 -14.33 2.12
N GLN A 105 -0.71 -14.26 0.82
CA GLN A 105 0.01 -15.30 0.08
C GLN A 105 1.49 -15.42 0.49
N LEU A 106 2.15 -14.32 0.90
CA LEU A 106 3.52 -14.38 1.41
C LEU A 106 3.65 -15.23 2.69
N PHE A 107 2.55 -15.41 3.45
CA PHE A 107 2.51 -16.34 4.59
C PHE A 107 2.27 -17.80 4.19
N GLU A 108 1.74 -18.05 2.99
CA GLU A 108 1.30 -19.38 2.53
C GLU A 108 2.31 -20.05 1.58
N SER A 109 3.22 -19.28 0.99
CA SER A 109 4.26 -19.79 0.10
C SER A 109 5.59 -19.06 0.27
N ASP A 110 6.65 -19.60 -0.33
CA ASP A 110 7.98 -18.98 -0.41
C ASP A 110 8.15 -18.06 -1.64
N GLU A 111 7.07 -17.80 -2.39
CA GLU A 111 7.14 -17.02 -3.62
C GLU A 111 7.49 -15.54 -3.34
N SER A 112 8.22 -14.93 -4.28
CA SER A 112 8.43 -13.47 -4.25
C SER A 112 7.11 -12.72 -4.45
N PRO A 113 6.93 -11.52 -3.86
CA PRO A 113 5.70 -10.75 -4.04
C PRO A 113 5.44 -10.42 -5.52
N GLU A 114 6.47 -10.23 -6.34
CA GLU A 114 6.36 -10.00 -7.79
C GLU A 114 5.74 -11.19 -8.52
N ALA A 115 6.18 -12.42 -8.19
CA ALA A 115 5.64 -13.65 -8.76
C ALA A 115 4.14 -13.83 -8.42
N ILE A 116 3.76 -13.51 -7.18
CA ILE A 116 2.35 -13.58 -6.74
C ILE A 116 1.51 -12.55 -7.52
N VAL A 117 2.01 -11.32 -7.66
CA VAL A 117 1.34 -10.25 -8.40
C VAL A 117 1.11 -10.64 -9.87
N GLU A 118 2.11 -11.23 -10.51
CA GLU A 118 2.02 -11.71 -11.89
C GLU A 118 1.02 -12.86 -12.02
N ALA A 119 1.16 -13.91 -11.19
CA ALA A 119 0.30 -15.09 -11.23
C ALA A 119 -1.19 -14.78 -10.95
N ARG A 120 -1.46 -13.79 -10.10
CA ARG A 120 -2.82 -13.34 -9.74
C ARG A 120 -3.36 -12.24 -10.68
N GLY A 121 -2.53 -11.69 -11.56
CA GLY A 121 -2.91 -10.60 -12.46
C GLY A 121 -3.33 -9.33 -11.71
N PHE A 122 -2.60 -8.99 -10.64
CA PHE A 122 -2.88 -7.87 -9.73
C PHE A 122 -2.30 -6.53 -10.19
N LYS A 123 -1.47 -6.52 -11.23
CA LYS A 123 -0.94 -5.29 -11.82
C LYS A 123 -2.08 -4.34 -12.21
N GLN A 124 -1.95 -3.08 -11.80
CA GLN A 124 -2.91 -2.05 -12.15
C GLN A 124 -2.83 -1.71 -13.63
N VAL A 125 -3.99 -1.65 -14.28
CA VAL A 125 -4.08 -1.20 -15.67
C VAL A 125 -3.92 0.31 -15.68
N SER A 126 -2.85 0.74 -16.35
CA SER A 126 -2.52 2.16 -16.57
C SER A 126 -2.52 2.53 -18.05
N ASP A 127 -2.79 1.57 -18.95
CA ASP A 127 -2.94 1.84 -20.37
C ASP A 127 -4.18 2.70 -20.60
N THR A 128 -3.96 3.91 -21.12
CA THR A 128 -4.99 4.92 -21.29
C THR A 128 -6.03 4.53 -22.34
N GLY A 129 -5.70 3.67 -23.30
CA GLY A 129 -6.62 3.27 -24.37
C GLY A 129 -7.78 2.41 -23.88
N GLU A 130 -7.50 1.38 -23.07
CA GLU A 130 -8.54 0.55 -22.46
C GLU A 130 -9.34 1.33 -21.40
N LEU A 131 -8.66 2.20 -20.64
CA LEU A 131 -9.34 3.07 -19.66
C LEU A 131 -10.28 4.07 -20.33
N ASP A 132 -9.90 4.66 -21.46
CA ASP A 132 -10.71 5.69 -22.14
C ASP A 132 -12.09 5.13 -22.55
N ALA A 133 -12.12 3.93 -23.11
CA ALA A 133 -13.38 3.29 -23.51
C ALA A 133 -14.28 2.95 -22.31
N LEU A 134 -13.69 2.56 -21.17
CA LEU A 134 -14.45 2.34 -19.93
C LEU A 134 -14.99 3.66 -19.36
N ILE A 135 -14.19 4.71 -19.39
CA ILE A 135 -14.57 6.04 -18.90
C ILE A 135 -15.73 6.60 -19.72
N GLU A 136 -15.69 6.50 -21.06
CA GLU A 136 -16.78 6.95 -21.93
C GLU A 136 -18.09 6.23 -21.62
N LYS A 137 -18.05 4.90 -21.47
CA LYS A 137 -19.22 4.11 -21.05
C LYS A 137 -19.79 4.56 -19.71
N VAL A 138 -18.93 4.88 -18.74
CA VAL A 138 -19.38 5.34 -17.42
C VAL A 138 -19.97 6.75 -17.49
N ILE A 139 -19.39 7.66 -18.28
CA ILE A 139 -19.93 9.00 -18.51
C ILE A 139 -21.32 8.92 -19.13
N GLU A 140 -21.50 8.08 -20.15
CA GLU A 140 -22.79 7.85 -20.82
C GLU A 140 -23.83 7.24 -19.87
N ALA A 141 -23.42 6.29 -19.02
CA ALA A 141 -24.30 5.63 -18.07
C ALA A 141 -24.67 6.50 -16.85
N GLN A 142 -23.92 7.58 -16.56
CA GLN A 142 -24.05 8.39 -15.35
C GLN A 142 -24.28 9.90 -15.62
N PRO A 143 -25.30 10.29 -16.40
CA PRO A 143 -25.50 11.68 -16.82
C PRO A 143 -25.77 12.64 -15.64
N SER A 144 -26.40 12.17 -14.56
CA SER A 144 -26.63 12.98 -13.35
C SER A 144 -25.31 13.35 -12.69
N ALA A 145 -24.42 12.38 -12.48
CA ALA A 145 -23.12 12.62 -11.85
C ALA A 145 -22.21 13.52 -12.71
N VAL A 146 -22.30 13.42 -14.04
CA VAL A 146 -21.61 14.33 -14.96
C VAL A 146 -22.10 15.78 -14.78
N THR A 147 -23.41 15.96 -14.66
CA THR A 147 -24.02 17.28 -14.43
C THR A 147 -23.60 17.85 -13.08
N ASP A 148 -23.66 17.04 -12.02
CA ASP A 148 -23.24 17.43 -10.67
C ASP A 148 -21.76 17.85 -10.63
N PHE A 149 -20.89 17.11 -11.32
CA PHE A 149 -19.48 17.47 -11.46
C PHE A 149 -19.29 18.84 -12.13
N ARG A 150 -19.95 19.08 -13.27
CA ARG A 150 -19.90 20.36 -13.99
C ARG A 150 -20.44 21.53 -13.17
N ASN A 151 -21.38 21.26 -12.26
CA ASN A 151 -21.89 22.24 -11.29
C ASN A 151 -20.95 22.47 -10.09
N GLY A 152 -19.76 21.87 -10.07
CA GLY A 152 -18.77 22.04 -9.01
C GLY A 152 -18.96 21.14 -7.80
N GLN A 153 -19.82 20.13 -7.87
CA GLN A 153 -20.00 19.19 -6.77
C GLN A 153 -18.84 18.18 -6.73
N GLY A 154 -17.81 18.49 -5.95
CA GLY A 154 -16.59 17.66 -5.84
C GLY A 154 -16.81 16.20 -5.39
N LYS A 155 -17.99 15.84 -4.88
CA LYS A 155 -18.33 14.43 -4.58
C LYS A 155 -18.62 13.60 -5.84
N ALA A 156 -19.11 14.24 -6.91
CA ALA A 156 -19.52 13.56 -8.13
C ALA A 156 -18.35 12.87 -8.85
N ILE A 157 -17.16 13.50 -8.87
CA ILE A 157 -15.97 12.87 -9.44
C ILE A 157 -15.54 11.63 -8.67
N GLY A 158 -15.67 11.63 -7.34
CA GLY A 158 -15.37 10.45 -6.51
C GLY A 158 -16.29 9.29 -6.84
N PHE A 159 -17.57 9.56 -7.05
CA PHE A 159 -18.54 8.56 -7.49
C PHE A 159 -18.20 8.00 -8.88
N LEU A 160 -17.91 8.86 -9.87
CA LEU A 160 -17.53 8.44 -11.22
C LEU A 160 -16.25 7.59 -11.22
N VAL A 161 -15.23 7.99 -10.44
CA VAL A 161 -14.02 7.18 -10.24
C VAL A 161 -14.39 5.79 -9.71
N GLY A 162 -15.29 5.70 -8.72
CA GLY A 162 -15.77 4.43 -8.18
C GLY A 162 -16.47 3.55 -9.23
N GLN A 163 -17.27 4.14 -10.11
CA GLN A 163 -17.93 3.41 -11.20
C GLN A 163 -16.94 2.86 -12.23
N VAL A 164 -15.93 3.64 -12.62
CA VAL A 164 -14.87 3.16 -13.53
C VAL A 164 -14.02 2.07 -12.86
N MET A 165 -13.71 2.23 -11.56
CA MET A 165 -13.03 1.20 -10.77
C MET A 165 -13.80 -0.12 -10.81
N GLN A 166 -15.12 -0.08 -10.57
CA GLN A 166 -15.98 -1.26 -10.63
C GLN A 166 -15.99 -1.89 -12.03
N ALA A 167 -16.14 -1.08 -13.08
CA ALA A 167 -16.15 -1.56 -14.47
C ALA A 167 -14.80 -2.18 -14.90
N SER A 168 -13.69 -1.72 -14.33
CA SER A 168 -12.34 -2.28 -14.57
C SER A 168 -12.03 -3.55 -13.75
N GLY A 169 -12.98 -4.04 -12.94
CA GLY A 169 -12.73 -5.14 -11.99
C GLY A 169 -11.75 -4.77 -10.88
N GLY A 170 -11.66 -3.48 -10.52
CA GLY A 170 -10.76 -2.96 -9.50
C GLY A 170 -9.29 -2.80 -9.94
N LYS A 171 -8.98 -3.03 -11.21
CA LYS A 171 -7.61 -3.01 -11.73
C LYS A 171 -7.14 -1.65 -12.22
N ALA A 172 -8.05 -0.76 -12.62
CA ALA A 172 -7.65 0.56 -13.08
C ALA A 172 -6.99 1.39 -11.96
N ASN A 173 -6.08 2.29 -12.31
CA ASN A 173 -5.48 3.21 -11.35
C ASN A 173 -6.42 4.39 -11.06
N PRO A 174 -6.86 4.61 -9.81
CA PRO A 174 -7.82 5.67 -9.47
C PRO A 174 -7.30 7.09 -9.70
N LYS A 175 -5.97 7.30 -9.66
CA LYS A 175 -5.36 8.61 -9.98
C LYS A 175 -5.51 8.89 -11.48
N ILE A 176 -5.13 7.93 -12.32
CA ILE A 176 -5.26 8.03 -13.78
C ILE A 176 -6.72 8.20 -14.19
N ILE A 177 -7.65 7.42 -13.61
CA ILE A 177 -9.09 7.57 -13.86
C ILE A 177 -9.56 9.01 -13.55
N ARG A 178 -9.17 9.55 -12.40
CA ARG A 178 -9.55 10.91 -11.98
C ARG A 178 -9.02 11.96 -12.95
N GLU A 179 -7.77 11.83 -13.39
CA GLU A 179 -7.15 12.72 -14.36
C GLU A 179 -7.90 12.69 -15.70
N LEU A 180 -8.16 11.50 -16.23
CA LEU A 180 -8.88 11.31 -17.49
C LEU A 180 -10.33 11.81 -17.42
N LEU A 181 -11.05 11.53 -16.33
CA LEU A 181 -12.40 12.06 -16.10
C LEU A 181 -12.41 13.59 -16.05
N THR A 182 -11.46 14.19 -15.31
CA THR A 182 -11.34 15.65 -15.20
C THR A 182 -11.06 16.27 -16.56
N LYS A 183 -10.18 15.66 -17.36
CA LYS A 183 -9.84 16.11 -18.71
C LYS A 183 -11.00 15.99 -19.71
N LYS A 184 -11.84 14.95 -19.59
CA LYS A 184 -13.00 14.75 -20.49
C LYS A 184 -14.22 15.59 -20.09
N LEU A 185 -14.37 15.92 -18.81
CA LEU A 185 -15.57 16.58 -18.29
C LEU A 185 -15.43 18.08 -18.03
N GLY A 186 -14.20 18.57 -17.84
CA GLY A 186 -13.84 19.99 -17.75
C GLY A 186 -13.60 20.60 -19.12
#